data_AF-A0A959N1J3-F1
#
_entry.id   AF-A0A959N1J3-F1
#
_cell.length_a   1.000
_cell.length_b   1.000
_cell.length_c   1.000
_cell.angle_alpha   90.00
_cell.angle_beta   90.00
_cell.angle_gamma   90.00
#
_symmetry.space_group_name_H-M   'P 1'
#
loop_
_entity.id
_entity.type
_entity.pdbx_description
1 polymer ?
#
loop_
_entity_poly.entity_id
_entity_poly.type
_entity_poly.pdbx_seq_one_letter_code
_entity_poly.pdbx_strand_id
1 'polypeptide(L)'
;MSKKSKRKYLHEISVRYSKAGKEEKIKILDEFCSVCCYHRKYAIKLLNQSPLPEISKQIRRPGRKKKYHTDGVISFLKTIWKKSNLICSDRLKAAIPIWLPRYKKSVLALSKKDEELLRTISASTIDRILSKFRGKYTKRGLCTTRPGSIIRELIPIKTNQWDENRPGFI
;
A
#
# COMPACT_ATOMS: atom_id res chain seq x y z
N MET A 1 -6.18 38.67 10.50
CA MET A 1 -4.89 38.06 10.08
C MET A 1 -5.13 36.81 9.24
N SER A 2 -4.55 36.73 8.02
CA SER A 2 -4.60 35.53 7.16
C SER A 2 -3.79 34.38 7.75
N LYS A 3 -4.16 33.13 7.43
CA LYS A 3 -3.45 31.90 7.89
C LYS A 3 -1.96 31.92 7.54
N LYS A 4 -1.58 32.47 6.39
CA LYS A 4 -0.18 32.60 5.95
C LYS A 4 0.61 33.58 6.84
N SER A 5 -0.01 34.70 7.21
CA SER A 5 0.59 35.70 8.09
C SER A 5 0.78 35.16 9.52
N LYS A 6 -0.22 34.46 10.07
CA LYS A 6 -0.10 33.81 11.39
C LYS A 6 1.04 32.79 11.44
N ARG A 7 1.29 32.05 10.34
CA ARG A 7 2.41 31.11 10.24
C ARG A 7 3.78 31.79 10.20
N LYS A 8 3.91 32.89 9.45
CA LYS A 8 5.15 33.69 9.45
C LYS A 8 5.45 34.26 10.83
N TYR A 9 4.44 34.83 11.49
CA TYR A 9 4.58 35.39 12.82
C TYR A 9 4.94 34.32 13.87
N LEU A 10 4.34 33.13 13.80
CA LEU A 10 4.73 31.98 14.62
C LEU A 10 6.21 31.63 14.43
N HIS A 11 6.70 31.61 13.18
CA HIS A 11 8.10 31.30 12.89
C HIS A 11 9.06 32.27 13.60
N GLU A 12 8.83 33.57 13.44
CA GLU A 12 9.63 34.65 14.05
C GLU A 12 9.63 34.61 15.59
N ILE A 13 8.50 34.26 16.19
CA ILE A 13 8.37 34.22 17.66
C ILE A 13 8.85 32.91 18.25
N SER A 14 8.77 31.79 17.53
CA SER A 14 9.12 30.47 18.08
C SER A 14 10.56 30.38 18.59
N VAL A 15 11.50 31.03 17.91
CA VAL A 15 12.92 31.07 18.33
C VAL A 15 13.08 31.87 19.62
N ARG A 16 12.41 33.03 19.72
CA ARG A 16 12.41 33.88 20.92
C ARG A 16 11.75 33.16 22.11
N TYR A 17 10.59 32.57 21.88
CA TYR A 17 9.88 31.78 22.90
C TYR A 17 10.70 30.59 23.39
N SER A 18 11.42 29.88 22.51
CA SER A 18 12.24 28.73 22.93
C SER A 18 13.40 29.13 23.85
N LYS A 19 14.04 30.28 23.59
CA LYS A 19 15.21 30.77 24.34
C LYS A 19 14.85 31.54 25.61
N ALA A 20 13.63 32.05 25.70
CA ALA A 20 13.16 32.87 26.81
C ALA A 20 13.04 32.11 28.16
N GLY A 21 13.23 32.86 29.25
CA GLY A 21 12.95 32.40 30.62
C GLY A 21 11.45 32.27 30.91
N LYS A 22 11.08 31.80 32.11
CA LYS A 22 9.66 31.54 32.46
C LYS A 22 8.78 32.79 32.38
N GLU A 23 9.25 33.92 32.92
CA GLU A 23 8.49 35.17 32.94
C GLU A 23 8.36 35.79 31.54
N GLU A 24 9.44 35.77 30.76
CA GLU A 24 9.44 36.24 29.38
C GLU A 24 8.55 35.38 28.47
N LYS A 25 8.54 34.06 28.67
CA LYS A 25 7.64 33.14 27.94
C LYS A 25 6.18 33.48 28.16
N ILE A 26 5.79 33.90 29.36
CA ILE A 26 4.42 34.32 29.66
C ILE A 26 4.05 35.54 28.82
N LYS A 27 4.91 36.58 28.82
CA LYS A 27 4.70 37.81 28.05
C LYS A 27 4.60 37.53 26.54
N ILE A 28 5.54 36.75 26.00
CA ILE A 28 5.55 36.36 24.57
C ILE A 28 4.29 35.56 24.21
N LEU A 29 3.84 34.69 25.11
CA LEU A 29 2.64 33.89 24.89
C LEU A 29 1.36 34.73 24.93
N ASP A 30 1.28 35.72 25.83
CA ASP A 30 0.16 36.66 25.90
C ASP A 30 0.07 37.52 24.63
N GLU A 31 1.20 38.04 24.15
CA GLU A 31 1.31 38.76 22.88
C GLU A 31 0.86 37.88 21.70
N PHE A 32 1.37 36.64 21.64
CA PHE A 32 1.01 35.73 20.56
C PHE A 32 -0.48 35.37 20.56
N CYS A 33 -1.09 35.22 21.74
CA CYS A 33 -2.52 34.97 21.88
C CYS A 33 -3.36 36.18 21.45
N SER A 34 -2.95 37.40 21.81
CA SER A 34 -3.67 38.63 21.46
C SER A 34 -3.62 38.90 19.95
N VAL A 35 -2.44 38.78 19.33
CA VAL A 35 -2.24 39.06 17.89
C VAL A 35 -2.87 37.98 17.00
N CYS A 36 -2.78 36.70 17.37
CA CYS A 36 -3.32 35.61 16.55
C CYS A 36 -4.75 35.20 16.93
N CYS A 37 -5.31 35.75 18.00
CA CYS A 37 -6.59 35.36 18.60
C CYS A 37 -6.64 33.84 18.84
N TYR A 38 -5.60 33.29 19.47
CA TYR A 38 -5.51 31.88 19.81
C TYR A 38 -5.71 31.66 21.30
N HIS A 39 -6.33 30.54 21.64
CA HIS A 39 -6.39 30.10 23.02
C HIS A 39 -5.01 29.70 23.52
N ARG A 40 -4.68 30.05 24.77
CA ARG A 40 -3.36 29.84 25.39
C ARG A 40 -2.83 28.41 25.21
N LYS A 41 -3.67 27.40 25.46
CA LYS A 41 -3.30 25.98 25.31
C LYS A 41 -2.92 25.62 23.87
N TYR A 42 -3.61 26.20 22.89
CA TYR A 42 -3.31 25.99 21.47
C TYR A 42 -2.04 26.72 21.05
N ALA A 43 -1.84 27.95 21.53
CA ALA A 43 -0.62 28.72 21.32
C ALA A 43 0.63 28.03 21.89
N ILE A 44 0.56 27.52 23.13
CA ILE A 44 1.64 26.73 23.74
C ILE A 44 1.96 25.51 22.88
N LYS A 45 0.92 24.78 22.43
CA LYS A 45 1.11 23.62 21.55
C LYS A 45 1.84 24.02 20.28
N LEU A 46 1.43 25.10 19.62
CA LEU A 46 2.06 25.58 18.39
C LEU A 46 3.52 26.01 18.58
N LEU A 47 3.82 26.75 19.65
CA LEU A 47 5.17 27.23 19.94
C LEU A 47 6.12 26.10 20.38
N ASN A 48 5.62 25.11 21.11
CA ASN A 48 6.38 23.92 21.50
C ASN A 48 6.53 22.89 20.37
N GLN A 49 5.58 22.84 19.43
CA GLN A 49 5.62 21.98 18.25
C GLN A 49 6.46 22.55 17.11
N SER A 50 7.26 23.60 17.34
CA SER A 50 8.08 24.22 16.31
C SER A 50 9.50 23.60 16.26
N PRO A 51 9.74 22.55 15.48
CA PRO A 51 10.89 22.50 14.59
C PRO A 51 10.51 23.21 13.29
N LEU A 52 11.36 24.14 12.86
CA LEU A 52 11.18 24.98 11.68
C LEU A 52 10.59 24.19 10.48
N PRO A 53 9.46 24.64 9.91
CA PRO A 53 8.87 23.99 8.75
C PRO A 53 9.54 24.53 7.48
N GLU A 54 10.78 24.11 7.22
CA GLU A 54 11.31 24.07 5.85
C GLU A 54 12.52 23.12 5.71
N ILE A 55 13.30 22.89 6.77
CA ILE A 55 14.53 22.09 6.67
C ILE A 55 14.40 20.68 7.26
N SER A 56 13.47 20.44 8.19
CA SER A 56 13.26 19.10 8.74
C SER A 56 12.08 18.38 8.07
N LYS A 57 12.23 18.09 6.77
CA LYS A 57 11.71 16.79 6.30
C LYS A 57 12.43 15.78 7.20
N GLN A 58 11.78 15.36 8.29
CA GLN A 58 12.31 14.34 9.20
C GLN A 58 12.98 13.30 8.31
N ILE A 59 14.31 13.18 8.42
CA ILE A 59 15.07 12.19 7.69
C ILE A 59 14.54 10.87 8.24
N ARG A 60 13.48 10.36 7.61
CA ARG A 60 12.90 9.08 7.95
C ARG A 60 14.04 8.12 7.75
N ARG A 61 14.50 7.50 8.85
CA ARG A 61 15.57 6.51 8.79
C ARG A 61 15.25 5.58 7.62
N PRO A 62 16.15 5.44 6.63
CA PRO A 62 15.84 4.65 5.46
C PRO A 62 15.42 3.26 5.94
N GLY A 63 14.21 2.85 5.57
CA GLY A 63 13.71 1.54 5.94
C GLY A 63 14.62 0.43 5.44
N ARG A 64 14.38 -0.81 5.88
CA ARG A 64 15.17 -1.98 5.46
C ARG A 64 15.32 -2.01 3.94
N LYS A 65 16.56 -2.23 3.47
CA LYS A 65 16.87 -2.36 2.05
C LYS A 65 16.00 -3.44 1.40
N LYS A 66 15.51 -3.15 0.21
CA LYS A 66 14.62 -4.00 -0.57
C LYS A 66 15.38 -5.20 -1.14
N LYS A 67 15.23 -6.38 -0.51
CA LYS A 67 15.95 -7.62 -0.89
C LYS A 67 15.49 -8.24 -2.23
N TYR A 68 14.20 -8.19 -2.53
CA TYR A 68 13.57 -8.91 -3.67
C TYR A 68 13.27 -8.02 -4.88
N HIS A 69 13.80 -6.80 -4.91
CA HIS A 69 13.52 -5.82 -5.98
C HIS A 69 14.63 -5.79 -7.04
N THR A 70 15.21 -6.95 -7.37
CA THR A 70 16.10 -7.10 -8.51
C THR A 70 15.28 -7.21 -9.80
N ASP A 71 15.78 -6.66 -10.90
CA ASP A 71 15.06 -6.67 -12.18
C ASP A 71 14.80 -8.10 -12.68
N GLY A 72 15.73 -9.03 -12.43
CA GLY A 72 15.57 -10.45 -12.74
C GLY A 72 14.38 -11.10 -12.03
N VAL A 73 14.27 -10.93 -10.71
CA VAL A 73 13.16 -11.46 -9.91
C VAL A 73 11.81 -10.87 -10.35
N ILE A 74 11.76 -9.56 -10.59
CA ILE A 74 10.53 -8.87 -11.00
C ILE A 74 10.10 -9.34 -12.39
N SER A 75 11.02 -9.43 -13.35
CA SER A 75 10.75 -9.87 -14.72
C SER A 75 10.26 -11.32 -14.76
N PHE A 76 10.91 -12.20 -14.00
CA PHE A 76 10.53 -13.60 -13.88
C PHE A 76 9.13 -13.76 -13.26
N LEU A 77 8.88 -13.14 -12.10
CA LEU A 77 7.57 -13.20 -11.43
C LEU A 77 6.46 -12.68 -12.35
N LYS A 78 6.69 -11.56 -13.05
CA LYS A 78 5.73 -10.99 -13.99
C LYS A 78 5.43 -11.94 -15.16
N THR A 79 6.45 -12.59 -15.70
CA THR A 79 6.30 -13.49 -16.84
C THR A 79 5.58 -14.77 -16.46
N ILE A 80 6.01 -15.42 -15.36
CA ILE A 80 5.34 -16.63 -14.87
C ILE A 80 3.91 -16.33 -14.43
N TRP A 81 3.67 -15.25 -13.71
CA TRP A 81 2.33 -14.88 -13.27
C TRP A 81 1.37 -14.68 -14.45
N LYS A 82 1.84 -14.10 -15.55
CA LYS A 82 1.06 -14.02 -16.80
C LYS A 82 0.84 -15.37 -17.45
N LYS A 83 1.88 -16.20 -17.58
CA LYS A 83 1.80 -17.53 -18.21
C LYS A 83 0.91 -18.50 -17.43
N SER A 84 0.79 -18.30 -16.13
CA SER A 84 -0.06 -19.09 -15.22
C SER A 84 -1.48 -18.55 -15.09
N ASN A 85 -1.96 -17.73 -16.03
CA ASN A 85 -3.32 -17.14 -15.98
C ASN A 85 -3.62 -16.36 -14.70
N LEU A 86 -2.64 -15.60 -14.20
CA LEU A 86 -2.80 -14.65 -13.09
C LEU A 86 -3.20 -15.30 -11.75
N ILE A 87 -2.70 -16.50 -11.45
CA ILE A 87 -2.94 -17.16 -10.15
C ILE A 87 -2.58 -16.27 -8.94
N CYS A 88 -3.20 -16.56 -7.81
CA CYS A 88 -2.90 -15.90 -6.54
C CYS A 88 -1.45 -16.14 -6.10
N SER A 89 -0.93 -15.24 -5.27
CA SER A 89 0.44 -15.27 -4.75
C SER A 89 0.75 -16.52 -3.94
N ASP A 90 -0.21 -17.07 -3.20
CA ASP A 90 -0.03 -18.31 -2.42
C ASP A 90 0.23 -19.51 -3.33
N ARG A 91 -0.60 -19.67 -4.38
CA ARG A 91 -0.41 -20.74 -5.38
C ARG A 91 0.87 -20.52 -6.17
N LEU A 92 1.19 -19.28 -6.50
CA LEU A 92 2.42 -18.93 -7.21
C LEU A 92 3.66 -19.26 -6.36
N LYS A 93 3.64 -18.96 -5.06
CA LYS A 93 4.71 -19.32 -4.11
C LYS A 93 4.94 -20.83 -4.09
N ALA A 94 3.89 -21.64 -4.02
CA ALA A 94 4.00 -23.11 -4.04
C ALA A 94 4.52 -23.64 -5.38
N ALA A 95 4.16 -22.99 -6.49
CA ALA A 95 4.52 -23.42 -7.82
C ALA A 95 5.96 -23.04 -8.24
N ILE A 96 6.48 -21.91 -7.75
CA ILE A 96 7.83 -21.40 -8.11
C ILE A 96 8.93 -22.46 -7.92
N PRO A 97 9.06 -23.15 -6.76
CA PRO A 97 10.11 -24.16 -6.57
C PRO A 97 10.02 -25.33 -7.57
N ILE A 98 8.81 -25.71 -7.97
CA ILE A 98 8.55 -26.80 -8.92
C ILE A 98 8.93 -26.37 -10.34
N TRP A 99 8.69 -25.11 -10.68
CA TRP A 99 8.91 -24.56 -12.01
C TRP A 99 10.35 -24.12 -12.25
N LEU A 100 11.04 -23.57 -11.24
CA LEU A 100 12.40 -23.02 -11.34
C LEU A 100 13.40 -23.93 -12.10
N PRO A 101 13.50 -25.25 -11.84
CA PRO A 101 14.45 -26.11 -12.52
C PRO A 101 14.30 -26.13 -14.05
N ARG A 102 13.07 -25.95 -14.56
CA ARG A 102 12.78 -25.99 -16.01
C ARG A 102 13.20 -24.72 -16.73
N TYR A 103 13.34 -23.60 -16.03
CA TYR A 103 13.65 -22.30 -16.64
C TYR A 103 15.16 -22.00 -16.72
N LYS A 104 16.03 -22.87 -16.17
CA LYS A 104 17.49 -22.70 -16.15
C LYS A 104 18.13 -22.50 -17.53
N LYS A 105 17.59 -23.13 -18.58
CA LYS A 105 18.11 -23.07 -19.96
C LYS A 105 17.28 -22.17 -20.88
N SER A 106 16.34 -21.40 -20.33
CA SER A 106 15.40 -20.60 -21.12
C SER A 106 15.83 -19.14 -21.21
N VAL A 107 15.14 -18.34 -22.02
CA VAL A 107 15.27 -16.87 -22.11
C VAL A 107 15.10 -16.17 -20.75
N LEU A 108 14.51 -16.86 -19.76
CA LEU A 108 14.34 -16.39 -18.37
C LEU A 108 15.43 -16.92 -17.44
N ALA A 109 16.63 -17.22 -17.95
CA ALA A 109 17.75 -17.67 -17.12
C ALA A 109 18.04 -16.64 -16.01
N LEU A 110 18.04 -17.11 -14.77
CA LEU A 110 18.24 -16.30 -13.58
C LEU A 110 19.66 -16.51 -13.04
N SER A 111 20.18 -15.50 -12.35
CA SER A 111 21.39 -15.70 -11.55
C SER A 111 21.08 -16.66 -10.40
N LYS A 112 22.07 -17.45 -9.95
CA LYS A 112 21.93 -18.34 -8.79
C LYS A 112 21.38 -17.60 -7.56
N LYS A 113 21.81 -16.35 -7.37
CA LYS A 113 21.32 -15.47 -6.29
C LYS A 113 19.81 -15.21 -6.41
N ASP A 114 19.32 -14.91 -7.61
CA ASP A 114 17.89 -14.64 -7.83
C ASP A 114 17.04 -15.91 -7.69
N GLU A 115 17.56 -17.08 -8.07
CA GLU A 115 16.88 -18.36 -7.85
C GLU A 115 16.68 -18.64 -6.35
N GLU A 116 17.70 -18.42 -5.53
CA GLU A 116 17.61 -18.57 -4.08
C GLU A 116 16.62 -17.57 -3.45
N LEU A 117 16.63 -16.33 -3.94
CA LEU A 117 15.66 -15.32 -3.53
C LEU A 117 14.22 -15.76 -3.86
N LEU A 118 13.98 -16.32 -5.05
CA LEU A 118 12.67 -16.81 -5.46
C LEU A 118 12.21 -18.04 -4.68
N ARG A 119 13.12 -18.90 -4.22
CA ARG A 119 12.78 -20.04 -3.35
C ARG A 119 12.36 -19.60 -1.95
N THR A 120 12.93 -18.51 -1.44
CA THR A 120 12.72 -18.02 -0.06
C THR A 120 11.62 -16.96 0.05
N ILE A 121 11.09 -16.47 -1.07
CA ILE A 121 10.12 -15.38 -1.11
C ILE A 121 8.80 -15.76 -0.43
N SER A 122 8.19 -14.80 0.28
CA SER A 122 6.84 -14.97 0.84
C SER A 122 5.76 -14.57 -0.17
N ALA A 123 4.56 -15.15 -0.04
CA ALA A 123 3.40 -14.78 -0.86
C ALA A 123 3.08 -13.27 -0.74
N SER A 124 3.13 -12.72 0.48
CA SER A 124 2.93 -11.28 0.71
C SER A 124 3.97 -10.38 0.05
N THR A 125 5.18 -10.89 -0.21
CA THR A 125 6.21 -10.15 -0.95
C THR A 125 5.95 -10.20 -2.45
N ILE A 126 5.53 -11.38 -2.96
CA ILE A 126 5.06 -11.53 -4.34
C ILE A 126 3.90 -10.56 -4.62
N ASP A 127 2.91 -10.46 -3.72
CA ASP A 127 1.80 -9.51 -3.86
C ASP A 127 2.26 -8.06 -3.91
N ARG A 128 3.17 -7.67 -3.00
CA ARG A 128 3.72 -6.31 -3.00
C ARG A 128 4.46 -5.97 -4.29
N ILE A 129 5.22 -6.91 -4.84
CA ILE A 129 5.90 -6.75 -6.14
C ILE A 129 4.89 -6.66 -7.29
N LEU A 130 3.91 -7.57 -7.32
CA LEU A 130 2.92 -7.67 -8.40
C LEU A 130 1.82 -6.60 -8.32
N SER A 131 1.61 -5.96 -7.16
CA SER A 131 0.57 -4.94 -6.94
C SER A 131 0.60 -3.82 -8.00
N LYS A 132 1.80 -3.35 -8.35
CA LYS A 132 2.03 -2.33 -9.38
C LYS A 132 1.57 -2.77 -10.77
N PHE A 133 1.58 -4.07 -11.04
CA PHE A 133 1.20 -4.65 -12.33
C PHE A 133 -0.27 -5.08 -12.36
N ARG A 134 -0.83 -5.53 -11.23
CA ARG A 134 -2.22 -6.01 -11.11
C ARG A 134 -3.26 -4.98 -11.56
N GLY A 135 -3.05 -3.69 -11.27
CA GLY A 135 -3.95 -2.63 -11.71
C GLY A 135 -4.16 -2.54 -13.24
N LYS A 136 -3.23 -3.11 -14.04
CA LYS A 136 -3.37 -3.19 -15.51
C LYS A 136 -4.24 -4.36 -15.98
N TYR A 137 -4.49 -5.35 -15.12
CA TYR A 137 -5.16 -6.61 -15.47
C TYR A 137 -6.58 -6.72 -14.89
N THR A 138 -7.21 -5.58 -14.55
CA THR A 138 -8.55 -5.50 -13.96
C THR A 138 -9.69 -5.86 -14.91
N LYS A 139 -9.42 -6.02 -16.21
CA LYS A 139 -10.44 -6.19 -17.27
C LYS A 139 -10.80 -7.63 -17.63
N ARG A 140 -10.35 -8.64 -16.90
CA ARG A 140 -10.84 -10.02 -17.10
C ARG A 140 -11.84 -10.37 -16.02
N GLY A 141 -13.11 -10.42 -16.39
CA GLY A 141 -14.13 -11.09 -15.60
C GLY A 141 -13.65 -12.50 -15.26
N LEU A 142 -13.92 -12.93 -14.03
CA LEU A 142 -13.51 -14.23 -13.48
C LEU A 142 -14.15 -15.44 -14.19
N CYS A 143 -14.96 -15.19 -15.21
CA CYS A 143 -15.70 -16.20 -15.94
C CYS A 143 -15.19 -16.27 -17.38
N THR A 144 -14.65 -17.42 -17.76
CA THR A 144 -14.46 -17.81 -19.17
C THR A 144 -15.78 -18.10 -19.87
N THR A 145 -16.85 -18.33 -19.09
CA THR A 145 -18.21 -18.47 -19.58
C THR A 145 -18.84 -17.09 -19.75
N ARG A 146 -19.41 -16.80 -20.93
CA ARG A 146 -20.41 -15.73 -21.04
C ARG A 146 -21.52 -16.06 -20.04
N PRO A 147 -21.97 -15.13 -19.18
CA PRO A 147 -23.24 -15.31 -18.49
C PRO A 147 -24.33 -15.24 -19.55
N GLY A 148 -24.60 -16.37 -20.20
CA GLY A 148 -25.70 -16.52 -21.12
C GLY A 148 -26.96 -16.84 -20.32
N SER A 149 -28.06 -16.18 -20.66
CA SER A 149 -29.41 -16.44 -20.15
C SER A 149 -30.01 -17.78 -20.63
N ILE A 150 -29.27 -18.63 -21.36
CA ILE A 150 -29.89 -19.47 -22.41
C ILE A 150 -29.67 -20.99 -22.30
N ILE A 151 -29.00 -21.56 -21.28
CA ILE A 151 -28.86 -23.05 -21.21
C ILE A 151 -29.29 -23.66 -19.88
N ARG A 152 -29.21 -22.92 -18.76
CA ARG A 152 -29.64 -23.43 -17.46
C ARG A 152 -31.15 -23.62 -17.34
N GLU A 153 -31.95 -22.73 -17.95
CA GLU A 153 -33.42 -22.89 -18.00
C GLU A 153 -33.87 -24.05 -18.91
N LEU A 154 -33.12 -24.33 -19.98
CA LEU A 154 -33.49 -25.33 -20.98
C LEU A 154 -33.03 -26.75 -20.63
N ILE A 155 -31.99 -26.89 -19.81
CA ILE A 155 -31.47 -28.20 -19.41
C ILE A 155 -31.66 -28.36 -17.90
N PRO A 156 -32.76 -28.99 -17.45
CA PRO A 156 -32.97 -29.24 -16.03
C PRO A 156 -31.90 -30.20 -15.52
N ILE A 157 -31.04 -29.71 -14.62
CA ILE A 157 -30.05 -30.54 -13.92
C ILE A 157 -30.81 -31.32 -12.85
N LYS A 158 -31.30 -32.50 -13.22
CA LYS A 158 -32.05 -33.40 -12.33
C LYS A 158 -31.11 -34.09 -11.34
N THR A 159 -30.68 -33.37 -10.32
CA THR A 159 -30.04 -33.95 -9.13
C THR A 159 -30.95 -33.73 -7.94
N ASN A 160 -31.96 -34.61 -7.81
CA ASN A 160 -32.78 -34.80 -6.60
C ASN A 160 -33.29 -33.49 -5.95
N GLN A 161 -34.02 -32.65 -6.69
CA GLN A 161 -34.63 -31.42 -6.15
C GLN A 161 -36.14 -31.32 -6.39
N TRP A 162 -36.74 -30.66 -5.40
CA TRP A 162 -38.08 -30.11 -5.20
C TRP A 162 -38.88 -29.74 -6.46
N ASP A 163 -40.21 -29.94 -6.42
CA ASP A 163 -41.13 -29.45 -7.46
C ASP A 163 -41.39 -27.94 -7.29
N GLU A 164 -40.71 -27.13 -8.09
CA GLU A 164 -40.75 -25.65 -8.04
C GLU A 164 -42.15 -25.05 -8.24
N ASN A 165 -43.12 -25.83 -8.73
CA ASN A 165 -44.49 -25.39 -8.96
C ASN A 165 -45.42 -25.58 -7.76
N ARG A 166 -44.94 -26.14 -6.64
CA ARG A 166 -45.76 -26.39 -5.44
C ARG A 166 -45.07 -25.87 -4.17
N PRO A 167 -45.73 -25.03 -3.37
CA PRO A 167 -45.24 -24.68 -2.04
C PRO A 167 -45.44 -25.86 -1.07
N GLY A 168 -44.37 -26.28 -0.38
CA GLY A 168 -44.31 -27.33 0.66
C GLY A 168 -43.59 -28.64 0.25
N PHE A 169 -42.69 -29.15 1.11
CA PHE A 169 -42.12 -30.51 1.08
C PHE A 169 -42.80 -31.34 2.16
N ILE A 170 -43.00 -32.63 1.92
CA ILE A 170 -43.15 -33.64 2.97
C ILE A 170 -41.92 -34.54 2.92
#